data_AF-A0A7X1GZP0-F1
#
_entry.id   AF-A0A7X1GZP0-F1
#
_cell.length_a   1.000
_cell.length_b   1.000
_cell.length_c   1.000
_cell.angle_alpha   90.00
_cell.angle_beta   90.00
_cell.angle_gamma   90.00
#
_symmetry.space_group_name_H-M   'P 1'
#
loop_
_entity.id
_entity.type
_entity.pdbx_description
1 polymer ?
#
loop_
_entity_poly.entity_id
_entity_poly.type
_entity_poly.pdbx_seq_one_letter_code
_entity_poly.pdbx_strand_id
1 'polypeptide(L)'
;MNIEQFDLIVNFDLGAILQGGGAIGLAIVAYIALTQWKKQIKLEKQTTLLDQLTDEFHNFMAATSPAITLIHLAKTSFGCNKPQLAEDKEYENSHIIEYINNRGVETSNSILEKLIPLQEALAKMLSLVAKGQSYDIKDYNRAIHAIKTVESIYGQMEAFAYIIKDRNLNWRHPEVQKTLKLADELDVEILKKNLSDQNVEYLSFISGIYKNI
;
A
#
# COMPACT_ATOMS: atom_id res chain seq x y z
N MET A 1 2.81 -22.34 20.98
CA MET A 1 2.86 -23.58 21.77
C MET A 1 3.71 -23.27 23.01
N ASN A 2 3.11 -23.25 24.20
CA ASN A 2 3.84 -23.04 25.45
C ASN A 2 4.81 -24.20 25.67
N ILE A 3 5.96 -23.91 26.30
CA ILE A 3 6.99 -24.90 26.68
C ILE A 3 6.38 -26.11 27.40
N GLU A 4 5.29 -25.90 28.13
CA GLU A 4 4.51 -26.94 28.81
C GLU A 4 3.93 -28.02 27.88
N GLN A 5 3.57 -27.72 26.63
CA GLN A 5 3.08 -28.75 25.68
C GLN A 5 4.22 -29.59 25.11
N PHE A 6 5.43 -29.03 25.03
CA PHE A 6 6.62 -29.78 24.65
C PHE A 6 7.05 -30.72 25.78
N ASP A 7 7.03 -30.23 27.02
CA ASP A 7 7.27 -31.07 28.22
C ASP A 7 6.21 -32.15 28.39
N LEU A 8 4.96 -31.91 28.01
CA LEU A 8 3.90 -32.93 28.02
C LEU A 8 4.15 -34.06 27.02
N ILE A 9 4.71 -33.77 25.83
CA ILE A 9 5.05 -34.79 24.82
C ILE A 9 6.31 -35.56 25.21
N VAL A 10 7.30 -34.90 25.83
CA VAL A 10 8.52 -35.56 26.33
C VAL A 10 8.23 -36.42 27.57
N ASN A 11 7.28 -36.01 28.41
CA ASN A 11 6.82 -36.80 29.57
C ASN A 11 5.73 -37.84 29.21
N PHE A 12 5.21 -37.85 27.98
CA PHE A 12 4.33 -38.91 27.47
C PHE A 12 5.17 -40.15 27.09
N ASP A 13 5.66 -40.80 28.13
CA ASP A 13 6.02 -42.22 28.19
C ASP A 13 7.11 -42.73 27.22
N LEU A 14 8.27 -42.07 27.25
CA LEU A 14 9.55 -42.66 26.79
C LEU A 14 9.79 -44.05 27.44
N GLY A 15 9.28 -44.29 28.65
CA GLY A 15 9.39 -45.55 29.37
C GLY A 15 8.62 -46.72 28.74
N ALA A 16 7.38 -46.50 28.28
CA ALA A 16 6.58 -47.51 27.60
C ALA A 16 7.06 -47.83 26.18
N ILE A 17 7.64 -46.84 25.48
CA ILE A 17 8.21 -47.04 24.14
C ILE A 17 9.43 -47.98 24.20
N LEU A 18 10.22 -47.94 25.27
CA LEU A 18 11.46 -48.73 25.40
C LEU A 18 11.26 -50.25 25.62
N GLN A 19 10.09 -50.72 26.04
CA GLN A 19 9.93 -52.12 26.48
C GLN A 19 9.46 -53.14 25.42
N GLY A 20 9.13 -52.74 24.18
CA GLY A 20 8.69 -53.75 23.19
C GLY A 20 8.61 -53.34 21.71
N GLY A 21 8.91 -52.08 21.35
CA GLY A 21 8.79 -51.60 19.96
C GLY A 21 9.44 -50.23 19.73
N GLY A 22 10.50 -49.93 20.48
CA GLY A 22 10.94 -48.56 20.74
C GLY A 22 11.44 -47.75 19.56
N ALA A 23 12.05 -48.39 18.56
CA ALA A 23 12.54 -47.67 17.38
C ALA A 23 11.39 -47.09 16.52
N ILE A 24 10.26 -47.82 16.42
CA ILE A 24 9.11 -47.39 15.63
C ILE A 24 8.35 -46.27 16.35
N GLY A 25 8.15 -46.40 17.67
CA GLY A 25 7.54 -45.35 18.49
C GLY A 25 8.33 -44.04 18.47
N LEU A 26 9.65 -44.11 18.64
CA LEU A 26 10.53 -42.94 18.54
C LEU A 26 10.50 -42.30 17.15
N ALA A 27 10.45 -43.10 16.08
CA ALA A 27 10.34 -42.59 14.71
C ALA A 27 9.01 -41.83 14.48
N ILE A 28 7.90 -42.32 15.02
CA ILE A 28 6.59 -41.65 14.93
C ILE A 28 6.61 -40.32 15.69
N VAL A 29 7.14 -40.29 16.92
CA VAL A 29 7.25 -39.06 17.73
C VAL A 29 8.16 -38.05 17.03
N ALA A 30 9.32 -38.47 16.52
CA ALA A 30 10.23 -37.62 15.76
C ALA A 30 9.57 -37.06 14.49
N TYR A 31 8.77 -37.88 13.79
CA TYR A 31 8.00 -37.43 12.62
C TYR A 31 6.94 -36.37 12.98
N ILE A 32 6.19 -36.58 14.07
CA ILE A 32 5.21 -35.61 14.56
C ILE A 32 5.90 -34.30 14.97
N ALA A 33 7.00 -34.38 15.71
CA ALA A 33 7.77 -33.20 16.10
C ALA A 33 8.31 -32.44 14.88
N LEU A 34 8.85 -33.15 13.88
CA LEU A 34 9.37 -32.55 12.66
C LEU A 34 8.28 -31.86 11.83
N THR A 35 7.10 -32.47 11.72
CA THR A 35 5.97 -31.89 10.99
C THR A 35 5.42 -30.65 11.70
N GLN A 36 5.32 -30.67 13.04
CA GLN A 36 4.95 -29.51 13.84
C GLN A 36 5.98 -28.38 13.73
N TRP A 37 7.27 -28.69 13.83
CA TRP A 37 8.36 -27.72 13.70
C TRP A 37 8.35 -27.05 12.32
N LYS A 38 8.18 -27.83 11.24
CA LYS A 38 8.02 -27.29 9.89
C LYS A 38 6.81 -26.35 9.77
N LYS A 39 5.68 -26.72 10.39
CA LYS A 39 4.48 -25.88 10.43
C LYS A 39 4.74 -24.57 11.18
N GLN A 40 5.42 -24.63 12.33
CA GLN A 40 5.78 -23.46 13.12
C GLN A 40 6.69 -22.50 12.34
N ILE A 41 7.75 -23.01 11.70
CA ILE A 41 8.63 -22.18 10.86
C ILE A 41 7.85 -21.52 9.71
N LYS A 42 6.91 -22.25 9.08
CA LYS A 42 6.08 -21.68 8.01
C LYS A 42 5.22 -20.54 8.54
N LEU A 43 4.55 -20.74 9.67
CA LEU A 43 3.71 -19.72 10.30
C LEU A 43 4.53 -18.49 10.70
N GLU A 44 5.69 -18.68 11.32
CA GLU A 44 6.59 -17.59 11.73
C GLU A 44 7.04 -16.74 10.54
N LYS A 45 7.37 -17.37 9.40
CA LYS A 45 7.72 -16.65 8.17
C LYS A 45 6.53 -15.87 7.59
N GLN A 46 5.33 -16.45 7.68
CA GLN A 46 4.10 -15.79 7.23
C GLN A 46 3.77 -14.57 8.11
N THR A 47 3.78 -14.71 9.43
CA THR A 47 3.52 -13.60 10.36
C THR A 47 4.56 -12.50 10.21
N THR A 48 5.85 -12.85 10.17
CA THR A 48 6.92 -11.86 9.96
C THR A 48 6.74 -11.09 8.66
N LEU A 49 6.34 -11.76 7.57
CA LEU A 49 6.07 -11.08 6.30
C LEU A 49 4.86 -10.13 6.41
N LEU A 50 3.79 -10.56 7.08
CA LEU A 50 2.58 -9.76 7.26
C LEU A 50 2.80 -8.57 8.19
N ASP A 51 3.64 -8.72 9.21
CA ASP A 51 4.06 -7.62 10.09
C ASP A 51 4.85 -6.58 9.28
N GLN A 52 5.88 -7.02 8.54
CA GLN A 52 6.65 -6.13 7.67
C GLN A 52 5.77 -5.42 6.64
N LEU A 53 4.80 -6.14 6.05
CA LEU A 53 3.88 -5.56 5.09
C LEU A 53 2.96 -4.52 5.74
N THR A 54 2.50 -4.80 6.96
CA THR A 54 1.62 -3.91 7.72
C THR A 54 2.36 -2.64 8.15
N ASP A 55 3.61 -2.77 8.59
CA ASP A 55 4.44 -1.62 8.93
C ASP A 55 4.66 -0.71 7.73
N GLU A 56 5.03 -1.27 6.57
CA GLU A 56 5.23 -0.46 5.36
C GLU A 56 3.91 0.12 4.82
N PHE A 57 2.79 -0.58 4.96
CA PHE A 57 1.46 -0.05 4.65
C PHE A 57 1.11 1.15 5.54
N HIS A 58 1.32 1.04 6.85
CA HIS A 58 1.10 2.16 7.77
C HIS A 58 2.04 3.33 7.49
N ASN A 59 3.32 3.07 7.19
CA ASN A 59 4.28 4.10 6.81
C ASN A 59 3.79 4.88 5.58
N PHE A 60 3.32 4.17 4.56
CA PHE A 60 2.74 4.79 3.37
C PHE A 60 1.54 5.67 3.75
N MET A 61 0.57 5.12 4.49
CA MET A 61 -0.65 5.82 4.87
C MET A 61 -0.35 7.10 5.67
N ALA A 62 0.55 7.02 6.64
CA ALA A 62 0.96 8.15 7.47
C ALA A 62 1.66 9.24 6.64
N ALA A 63 2.52 8.86 5.70
CA ALA A 63 3.26 9.79 4.85
C ALA A 63 2.40 10.44 3.75
N THR A 64 1.21 9.89 3.44
CA THR A 64 0.39 10.35 2.31
C THR A 64 -0.33 11.68 2.55
N SER A 65 -0.71 11.97 3.81
CA SER A 65 -1.53 13.15 4.15
C SER A 65 -0.93 14.50 3.68
N PRO A 66 0.37 14.78 3.87
CA PRO A 66 1.00 16.00 3.35
C PRO A 66 0.87 16.18 1.83
N ALA A 67 1.08 15.12 1.03
CA ALA A 67 1.00 15.18 -0.42
C ALA A 67 -0.44 15.50 -0.88
N ILE A 68 -1.43 14.82 -0.29
CA ILE A 68 -2.86 15.09 -0.54
C ILE A 68 -3.23 16.53 -0.19
N THR A 69 -2.70 17.07 0.91
CA THR A 69 -2.97 18.44 1.34
C THR A 69 -2.44 19.46 0.32
N LEU A 70 -1.23 19.25 -0.21
CA LEU A 70 -0.66 20.12 -1.25
C LEU A 70 -1.47 20.06 -2.55
N ILE A 71 -1.92 18.87 -2.95
CA ILE A 71 -2.80 18.71 -4.13
C ILE A 71 -4.13 19.42 -3.90
N HIS A 72 -4.72 19.30 -2.72
CA HIS A 72 -5.96 20.01 -2.35
C HIS A 72 -5.81 21.53 -2.47
N LEU A 73 -4.69 22.07 -1.98
CA LEU A 73 -4.41 23.50 -2.04
C LEU A 73 -4.20 23.97 -3.49
N ALA A 74 -3.46 23.21 -4.29
CA ALA A 74 -3.29 23.48 -5.71
C ALA A 74 -4.63 23.49 -6.44
N LYS A 75 -5.46 22.47 -6.16
CA LYS A 75 -6.80 22.32 -6.72
C LYS A 75 -7.74 23.46 -6.36
N THR A 76 -7.71 23.90 -5.10
CA THR A 76 -8.47 25.07 -4.64
C THR A 76 -8.03 26.33 -5.37
N SER A 77 -6.71 26.49 -5.58
CA SER A 77 -6.13 27.62 -6.31
C SER A 77 -6.53 27.64 -7.79
N PHE A 78 -6.69 26.49 -8.45
CA PHE A 78 -7.26 26.44 -9.80
C PHE A 78 -8.66 27.06 -9.82
N GLY A 79 -9.49 26.73 -8.82
CA GLY A 79 -10.84 27.26 -8.66
C GLY A 79 -10.88 28.78 -8.42
N CYS A 80 -9.94 29.33 -7.65
CA CYS A 80 -9.85 30.77 -7.42
C CYS A 80 -9.51 31.57 -8.69
N ASN A 81 -8.84 30.95 -9.67
CA ASN A 81 -8.51 31.57 -10.96
C ASN A 81 -9.60 31.35 -12.03
N LYS A 82 -10.74 30.71 -11.68
CA LYS A 82 -11.87 30.57 -12.62
C LYS A 82 -12.52 31.95 -12.80
N PRO A 83 -12.66 32.45 -14.05
CA PRO A 83 -13.31 33.73 -14.32
C PRO A 83 -14.76 33.69 -13.85
N GLN A 84 -15.22 34.78 -13.24
CA GLN A 84 -16.63 34.94 -12.86
C GLN A 84 -17.55 35.25 -14.05
N LEU A 85 -16.98 35.68 -15.18
CA LEU A 85 -17.70 35.99 -16.41
C LEU A 85 -16.96 35.32 -17.57
N ALA A 86 -17.71 34.76 -18.52
CA ALA A 86 -17.20 34.15 -19.73
C ALA A 86 -16.59 35.22 -20.64
N GLU A 87 -15.45 35.78 -20.26
CA GLU A 87 -14.61 36.54 -21.16
C GLU A 87 -13.95 35.59 -22.16
N ASP A 88 -13.67 36.13 -23.35
CA ASP A 88 -13.10 35.46 -24.52
C ASP A 88 -11.75 34.79 -24.17
N LYS A 89 -11.85 33.59 -23.62
CA LYS A 89 -10.71 32.85 -23.10
C LYS A 89 -10.09 32.07 -24.23
N GLU A 90 -8.81 32.34 -24.48
CA GLU A 90 -8.02 31.70 -25.53
C GLU A 90 -7.96 30.16 -25.39
N TYR A 91 -8.20 29.62 -24.18
CA TYR A 91 -8.14 28.18 -23.86
C TYR A 91 -9.23 27.74 -22.87
N GLU A 92 -9.75 26.52 -23.05
CA GLU A 92 -10.74 25.85 -22.16
C GLU A 92 -10.22 25.79 -20.70
N ASN A 93 -8.97 25.38 -20.50
CA ASN A 93 -8.35 25.22 -19.17
C ASN A 93 -7.41 26.37 -18.76
N SER A 94 -7.65 27.57 -19.28
CA SER A 94 -6.82 28.78 -19.04
C SER A 94 -6.53 29.10 -17.56
N HIS A 95 -7.47 28.84 -16.64
CA HIS A 95 -7.30 29.06 -15.20
C HIS A 95 -6.22 28.16 -14.58
N ILE A 96 -6.09 26.94 -15.10
CA ILE A 96 -5.05 25.96 -14.71
C ILE A 96 -3.71 26.39 -15.30
N ILE A 97 -3.68 26.80 -16.58
CA ILE A 97 -2.47 27.27 -17.26
C ILE A 97 -1.88 28.49 -16.53
N GLU A 98 -2.72 29.44 -16.14
CA GLU A 98 -2.31 30.61 -15.35
C GLU A 98 -1.69 30.21 -14.02
N TYR A 99 -2.31 29.27 -13.31
CA TYR A 99 -1.72 28.71 -12.08
C TYR A 99 -0.36 28.06 -12.35
N ILE A 100 -0.24 27.22 -13.39
CA ILE A 100 1.00 26.52 -13.73
C ILE A 100 2.15 27.51 -14.00
N ASN A 101 1.86 28.55 -14.77
CA ASN A 101 2.83 29.60 -15.10
C ASN A 101 3.29 30.36 -13.85
N ASN A 102 2.38 30.64 -12.92
CA ASN A 102 2.68 31.41 -11.72
C ASN A 102 3.36 30.58 -10.61
N ARG A 103 2.79 29.42 -10.27
CA ARG A 103 3.14 28.64 -9.06
C ARG A 103 3.36 27.14 -9.30
N GLY A 104 3.12 26.65 -10.51
CA GLY A 104 3.15 25.22 -10.84
C GLY A 104 4.45 24.51 -10.46
N VAL A 105 5.61 25.06 -10.85
CA VAL A 105 6.94 24.48 -10.56
C VAL A 105 7.20 24.34 -9.05
N GLU A 106 6.93 25.39 -8.27
CA GLU A 106 7.15 25.38 -6.82
C GLU A 106 6.26 24.32 -6.16
N THR A 107 4.96 24.34 -6.48
CA THR A 107 4.01 23.39 -5.91
C THR A 107 4.30 21.95 -6.33
N SER A 108 4.67 21.73 -7.60
CA SER A 108 5.12 20.43 -8.11
C SER A 108 6.30 19.90 -7.30
N ASN A 109 7.34 20.71 -7.11
CA ASN A 109 8.52 20.30 -6.38
C ASN A 109 8.20 19.96 -4.93
N SER A 110 7.33 20.74 -4.25
CA SER A 110 6.87 20.42 -2.90
C SER A 110 6.08 19.10 -2.86
N ILE A 111 5.22 18.83 -3.84
CA ILE A 111 4.49 17.55 -3.91
C ILE A 111 5.48 16.41 -4.12
N LEU A 112 6.36 16.50 -5.13
CA LEU A 112 7.35 15.47 -5.45
C LEU A 112 8.25 15.16 -4.26
N GLU A 113 8.69 16.17 -3.50
CA GLU A 113 9.45 15.98 -2.27
C GLU A 113 8.67 15.14 -1.24
N LYS A 114 7.36 15.39 -1.10
CA LYS A 114 6.51 14.60 -0.20
C LYS A 114 6.19 13.21 -0.75
N LEU A 115 6.33 12.97 -2.05
CA LEU A 115 6.12 11.64 -2.66
C LEU A 115 7.33 10.70 -2.51
N ILE A 116 8.54 11.20 -2.25
CA ILE A 116 9.75 10.38 -2.04
C ILE A 116 9.52 9.27 -0.99
N PRO A 117 9.10 9.57 0.26
CA PRO A 117 8.89 8.52 1.27
C PRO A 117 7.76 7.54 0.90
N LEU A 118 6.75 7.97 0.14
CA LEU A 118 5.69 7.08 -0.33
C LEU A 118 6.23 6.09 -1.35
N GLN A 119 7.10 6.55 -2.25
CA GLN A 119 7.74 5.71 -3.26
C GLN A 119 8.56 4.59 -2.62
N GLU A 120 9.34 4.93 -1.59
CA GLU A 120 10.14 3.95 -0.84
C GLU A 120 9.26 2.91 -0.14
N ALA A 121 8.23 3.35 0.58
CA ALA A 121 7.27 2.45 1.23
C ALA A 121 6.54 1.56 0.22
N LEU A 122 6.09 2.14 -0.90
CA LEU A 122 5.39 1.41 -1.97
C LEU A 122 6.28 0.35 -2.62
N ALA A 123 7.53 0.68 -2.95
CA ALA A 123 8.47 -0.28 -3.53
C ALA A 123 8.69 -1.47 -2.60
N LYS A 124 8.82 -1.24 -1.30
CA LYS A 124 8.93 -2.30 -0.30
C LYS A 124 7.64 -3.12 -0.18
N MET A 125 6.47 -2.48 -0.14
CA MET A 125 5.17 -3.17 -0.13
C MET A 125 5.04 -4.11 -1.34
N LEU A 126 5.34 -3.64 -2.54
CA LEU A 126 5.27 -4.45 -3.76
C LEU A 126 6.22 -5.65 -3.72
N SER A 127 7.44 -5.45 -3.21
CA SER A 127 8.41 -6.54 -3.00
C SER A 127 7.92 -7.58 -1.98
N LEU A 128 7.37 -7.13 -0.85
CA LEU A 128 6.79 -7.99 0.19
C LEU A 128 5.55 -8.73 -0.33
N VAL A 129 4.73 -8.09 -1.16
CA VAL A 129 3.59 -8.71 -1.84
C VAL A 129 4.04 -9.84 -2.76
N ALA A 130 5.03 -9.58 -3.61
CA ALA A 130 5.58 -10.58 -4.51
C ALA A 130 6.15 -11.78 -3.73
N LYS A 131 6.87 -11.51 -2.63
CA LYS A 131 7.35 -12.56 -1.72
C LYS A 131 6.18 -13.33 -1.08
N GLY A 132 5.12 -12.63 -0.69
CA GLY A 132 3.90 -13.18 -0.08
C GLY A 132 3.18 -14.19 -0.97
N GLN A 133 3.19 -13.99 -2.29
CA GLN A 133 2.57 -14.90 -3.26
C GLN A 133 3.17 -16.31 -3.27
N SER A 134 4.42 -16.46 -2.83
CA SER A 134 5.04 -17.78 -2.66
C SER A 134 4.51 -18.54 -1.45
N TYR A 135 3.82 -17.84 -0.54
CA TYR A 135 3.16 -18.42 0.61
C TYR A 135 1.68 -18.65 0.29
N ASP A 136 1.18 -19.82 0.65
CA ASP A 136 -0.23 -20.18 0.60
C ASP A 136 -1.00 -19.48 1.75
N ILE A 137 -1.04 -18.14 1.71
CA ILE A 137 -1.75 -17.30 2.68
C ILE A 137 -3.20 -17.19 2.23
N LYS A 138 -4.12 -17.55 3.12
CA LYS A 138 -5.55 -17.49 2.84
C LYS A 138 -6.00 -16.04 2.55
N ASP A 139 -6.84 -15.86 1.55
CA ASP A 139 -7.43 -14.56 1.16
C ASP A 139 -6.39 -13.45 0.83
N TYR A 140 -5.15 -13.84 0.49
CA TYR A 140 -4.06 -12.90 0.24
C TYR A 140 -4.33 -11.91 -0.91
N ASN A 141 -5.20 -12.29 -1.85
CA ASN A 141 -5.63 -11.41 -2.94
C ASN A 141 -6.24 -10.08 -2.44
N ARG A 142 -6.82 -10.05 -1.23
CA ARG A 142 -7.33 -8.81 -0.62
C ARG A 142 -6.21 -7.82 -0.32
N ALA A 143 -5.09 -8.30 0.23
CA ALA A 143 -3.90 -7.47 0.47
C ALA A 143 -3.31 -6.97 -0.86
N ILE A 144 -3.22 -7.83 -1.86
CA ILE A 144 -2.74 -7.46 -3.20
C ILE A 144 -3.61 -6.36 -3.81
N HIS A 145 -4.93 -6.51 -3.74
CA HIS A 145 -5.89 -5.53 -4.26
C HIS A 145 -5.75 -4.18 -3.55
N ALA A 146 -5.65 -4.19 -2.22
CA ALA A 146 -5.47 -2.97 -1.46
C ALA A 146 -4.19 -2.23 -1.84
N ILE A 147 -3.08 -2.96 -1.97
CA ILE A 147 -1.78 -2.37 -2.31
C ILE A 147 -1.75 -1.84 -3.75
N LYS A 148 -2.39 -2.54 -4.70
CA LYS A 148 -2.55 -2.03 -6.08
C LYS A 148 -3.39 -0.76 -6.16
N THR A 149 -4.42 -0.66 -5.33
CA THR A 149 -5.24 0.55 -5.26
C THR A 149 -4.42 1.72 -4.70
N VAL A 150 -3.61 1.46 -3.67
CA VAL A 150 -2.67 2.42 -3.11
C VAL A 150 -1.61 2.86 -4.14
N GLU A 151 -1.05 1.92 -4.91
CA GLU A 151 -0.14 2.19 -6.04
C GLU A 151 -0.78 3.13 -7.07
N SER A 152 -2.05 2.88 -7.43
CA SER A 152 -2.79 3.75 -8.36
C SER A 152 -2.97 5.17 -7.81
N ILE A 153 -3.25 5.30 -6.52
CA ILE A 153 -3.37 6.61 -5.86
C ILE A 153 -2.03 7.36 -5.87
N TYR A 154 -0.92 6.67 -5.60
CA TYR A 154 0.42 7.25 -5.75
C TYR A 154 0.64 7.76 -7.18
N GLY A 155 0.36 6.94 -8.20
CA GLY A 155 0.51 7.31 -9.60
C GLY A 155 -0.33 8.53 -10.00
N GLN A 156 -1.54 8.67 -9.45
CA GLN A 156 -2.38 9.86 -9.69
C GLN A 156 -1.75 11.14 -9.09
N MET A 157 -1.21 11.05 -7.88
CA MET A 157 -0.53 12.19 -7.22
C MET A 157 0.75 12.59 -7.98
N GLU A 158 1.52 11.60 -8.41
CA GLU A 158 2.74 11.81 -9.19
C GLU A 158 2.42 12.45 -10.55
N ALA A 159 1.43 11.90 -11.28
CA ALA A 159 0.98 12.45 -12.55
C ALA A 159 0.53 13.90 -12.41
N PHE A 160 -0.28 14.21 -11.38
CA PHE A 160 -0.70 15.59 -11.09
C PHE A 160 0.50 16.52 -10.90
N ALA A 161 1.49 16.10 -10.10
CA ALA A 161 2.68 16.90 -9.84
C ALA A 161 3.48 17.17 -11.13
N TYR A 162 3.61 16.19 -12.02
CA TYR A 162 4.30 16.37 -13.30
C TYR A 162 3.55 17.29 -14.26
N ILE A 163 2.22 17.17 -14.34
CA ILE A 163 1.39 18.03 -15.19
C ILE A 163 1.58 19.50 -14.84
N ILE A 164 1.56 19.83 -13.54
CA ILE A 164 1.68 21.23 -13.11
C ILE A 164 3.12 21.75 -13.12
N LYS A 165 4.11 20.90 -13.37
CA LYS A 165 5.53 21.27 -13.38
C LYS A 165 5.93 22.01 -14.66
N ASP A 166 5.39 21.58 -15.80
CA ASP A 166 5.84 22.04 -17.11
C ASP A 166 5.08 23.30 -17.55
N ARG A 167 5.81 24.40 -17.73
CA ARG A 167 5.28 25.69 -18.18
C ARG A 167 5.33 25.88 -19.70
N ASN A 168 5.96 24.96 -20.41
CA ASN A 168 6.28 25.09 -21.83
C ASN A 168 5.50 24.09 -22.70
N LEU A 169 4.47 23.45 -22.16
CA LEU A 169 3.61 22.58 -22.94
C LEU A 169 2.90 23.37 -24.04
N ASN A 170 2.63 22.70 -25.16
CA ASN A 170 1.80 23.29 -26.21
C ASN A 170 0.34 23.34 -25.73
N TRP A 171 -0.04 24.48 -25.13
CA TRP A 171 -1.37 24.67 -24.55
C TRP A 171 -2.51 24.49 -25.55
N ARG A 172 -2.28 24.64 -26.85
CA ARG A 172 -3.31 24.42 -27.88
C ARG A 172 -3.47 22.95 -28.27
N HIS A 173 -2.53 22.09 -27.88
CA HIS A 173 -2.58 20.69 -28.28
C HIS A 173 -3.73 19.96 -27.55
N PRO A 174 -4.60 19.23 -28.27
CA PRO A 174 -5.78 18.57 -27.66
C PRO A 174 -5.43 17.64 -26.49
N GLU A 175 -4.36 16.86 -26.60
CA GLU A 175 -3.92 15.97 -25.51
C GLU A 175 -3.45 16.72 -24.26
N VAL A 176 -2.88 17.93 -24.41
CA VAL A 176 -2.50 18.78 -23.28
C VAL A 176 -3.77 19.29 -22.58
N GLN A 177 -4.77 19.74 -23.34
CA GLN A 177 -6.05 20.15 -22.77
C GLN A 177 -6.77 19.00 -22.05
N LYS A 178 -6.76 17.79 -22.63
CA LYS A 178 -7.31 16.60 -21.98
C LYS A 178 -6.57 16.27 -20.68
N THR A 179 -5.25 16.38 -20.67
CA THR A 179 -4.43 16.14 -19.48
C THR A 179 -4.70 17.18 -18.39
N LEU A 180 -4.84 18.46 -18.75
CA LEU A 180 -5.22 19.52 -17.82
C LEU A 180 -6.62 19.29 -17.24
N LYS A 181 -7.56 18.81 -18.07
CA LYS A 181 -8.90 18.43 -17.61
C LYS A 181 -8.85 17.27 -16.62
N LEU A 182 -8.05 16.23 -16.86
CA LEU A 182 -7.86 15.14 -15.90
C LEU A 182 -7.26 15.65 -14.57
N ALA A 183 -6.33 16.60 -14.62
CA ALA A 183 -5.83 17.27 -13.42
C ALA A 183 -6.91 18.15 -12.75
N ASP A 184 -7.87 18.71 -13.50
CA ASP A 184 -9.02 19.41 -12.91
C ASP A 184 -10.02 18.43 -12.27
N GLU A 185 -10.22 17.27 -12.87
CA GLU A 185 -11.17 16.24 -12.42
C GLU A 185 -10.64 15.39 -11.26
N LEU A 186 -9.36 15.51 -10.91
CA LEU A 186 -8.78 14.84 -9.76
C LEU A 186 -9.50 15.26 -8.46
N ASP A 187 -10.36 14.38 -7.96
CA ASP A 187 -11.11 14.60 -6.74
C ASP A 187 -10.33 14.11 -5.52
N VAL A 188 -9.86 15.08 -4.73
CA VAL A 188 -9.05 14.83 -3.55
C VAL A 188 -9.84 14.13 -2.43
N GLU A 189 -11.15 14.35 -2.34
CA GLU A 189 -11.99 13.66 -1.36
C GLU A 189 -12.20 12.20 -1.74
N ILE A 190 -12.31 11.89 -3.03
CA ILE A 190 -12.30 10.50 -3.53
C ILE A 190 -10.96 9.83 -3.22
N LEU A 191 -9.82 10.50 -3.40
CA LEU A 191 -8.51 9.95 -3.03
C LEU A 191 -8.43 9.59 -1.54
N LYS A 192 -8.84 10.52 -0.66
CA LYS A 192 -8.87 10.29 0.79
C LYS A 192 -9.79 9.14 1.16
N LYS A 193 -10.99 9.10 0.58
CA LYS A 193 -11.97 8.03 0.80
C LYS A 193 -11.39 6.68 0.37
N ASN A 194 -10.82 6.60 -0.82
CA ASN A 194 -10.23 5.36 -1.33
C ASN A 194 -9.09 4.88 -0.42
N LEU A 195 -8.19 5.76 0.03
CA LEU A 195 -7.16 5.41 1.01
C LEU A 195 -7.74 4.87 2.32
N SER A 196 -8.78 5.53 2.84
CA SER A 196 -9.45 5.08 4.06
C SER A 196 -10.11 3.71 3.89
N ASP A 197 -10.82 3.49 2.78
CA ASP A 197 -11.45 2.22 2.44
C ASP A 197 -10.40 1.10 2.32
N GLN A 198 -9.26 1.38 1.66
CA GLN A 198 -8.17 0.41 1.55
C GLN A 198 -7.50 0.10 2.88
N ASN A 199 -7.36 1.09 3.77
CA ASN A 199 -6.85 0.86 5.12
C ASN A 199 -7.78 -0.09 5.90
N VAL A 200 -9.09 0.12 5.84
CA VAL A 200 -10.07 -0.77 6.48
C VAL A 200 -10.04 -2.16 5.87
N GLU A 201 -9.98 -2.27 4.54
CA GLU A 201 -9.92 -3.56 3.84
C GLU A 201 -8.66 -4.35 4.21
N TYR A 202 -7.50 -3.68 4.22
CA TYR A 202 -6.22 -4.28 4.59
C TYR A 202 -6.20 -4.73 6.05
N LEU A 203 -6.62 -3.88 6.99
CA LEU A 203 -6.70 -4.23 8.41
C LEU A 203 -7.70 -5.36 8.68
N SER A 204 -8.81 -5.40 7.95
CA SER A 204 -9.78 -6.51 8.00
C SER A 204 -9.14 -7.83 7.56
N PHE A 205 -8.34 -7.80 6.49
CA PHE A 205 -7.56 -8.95 6.05
C PHE A 205 -6.57 -9.41 7.14
N ILE A 206 -5.74 -8.50 7.65
CA ILE A 206 -4.73 -8.80 8.69
C ILE A 206 -5.38 -9.35 9.96
N SER A 207 -6.46 -8.72 10.44
CA SER A 207 -7.21 -9.20 11.61
C SER A 207 -7.79 -10.59 11.38
N GLY A 208 -8.26 -10.89 10.16
CA GLY A 208 -8.74 -12.21 9.78
C GLY A 208 -7.65 -13.28 9.86
N ILE A 209 -6.41 -12.96 9.51
CA ILE A 209 -5.28 -13.88 9.63
C ILE A 209 -4.93 -14.11 11.11
N TYR A 210 -4.74 -13.06 11.90
CA TYR A 210 -4.34 -13.18 13.30
C TYR A 210 -5.36 -13.88 14.19
N LYS A 211 -6.66 -13.82 13.87
CA LYS A 211 -7.70 -14.58 14.59
C LYS A 211 -7.66 -16.09 14.31
N ASN A 212 -7.02 -16.51 13.23
CA ASN A 212 -6.96 -17.91 12.78
C ASN A 212 -5.60 -18.57 13.06
N ILE A 213 -4.66 -17.84 13.66
CA ILE A 213 -3.35 -18.32 14.14
C ILE A 213 -3.49 -18.65 15.62
#